data_AF-A0A4Q2D8N3-F1
#
_entry.id   AF-A0A4Q2D8N3-F1
#
_cell.length_a   1.000
_cell.length_b   1.000
_cell.length_c   1.000
_cell.angle_alpha   90.00
_cell.angle_beta   90.00
_cell.angle_gamma   90.00
#
_symmetry.space_group_name_H-M   'P 1'
#
loop_
_entity.id
_entity.type
_entity.pdbx_description
1 polymer ?
#
loop_
_entity_poly.entity_id
_entity_poly.type
_entity_poly.pdbx_seq_one_letter_code
_entity_poly.pdbx_strand_id
1 'polypeptide(L)'
;MEAVAKSYHMMSSLSYVHAPSTIFNAGTKNHRLSSCFLLPAEPEPDNIFSTLNTVANICRGGGEIGLSVHLVPSNGANVDGVTRSGLLPVLRVFDAAVDMFDQGTDKHPIAISAYIEPWHADVLTFVQMKKRKVVESHPIKKLFHALWVNDLFRVPHLVELWGKDFEEEYERLEREGVGKSTISARTLWREIIDSMIECGGPSMMFKDAVNEKSNEKQLGTITGANFCTEVVQYANADETATCTLASVVLPSFVKGDRIFDFRSMEIVIRHMVLSLNRVLVRTCPPTVQADRSTFKNRAIGIGVQGLADALAMMNMPFDSEEALRFNEQLAESLYYTAVDESCNLVRTFGPYPNFEGSPFSQGILQPDLWEKDPYSLIYDWDMLKQKVVKGVSNSLLIAYMPSAGTSLLTGASESFDPFSSMIYTRKAQSGEFAMVNRHLTKKLRAVGIWSDRLRDKILALGVNRFSLEAFTSKFTGVWYGIFQQGDNPAGILPAIDTLQDLLPAIDTLQDLLPAEGYAVGEWSIADAAVTPFLGCASIVLKNDLGAYDQGKGAKLWETRQSDEKYERFRRYFADVTKRESFKGRFFEDVIVKAYRKCFTPLRV
;
A
#
# COMPACT_ATOMS: atom_id res chain seq x y z
N MET A 1 21.63 -0.70 33.00
CA MET A 1 20.84 0.55 33.09
C MET A 1 20.99 1.44 31.85
N GLU A 2 22.21 1.71 31.37
CA GLU A 2 22.43 2.58 30.20
C GLU A 2 21.68 2.15 28.92
N ALA A 3 21.72 0.87 28.55
CA ALA A 3 21.00 0.40 27.36
C ALA A 3 19.47 0.54 27.49
N VAL A 4 18.93 0.42 28.69
CA VAL A 4 17.49 0.62 28.97
C VAL A 4 17.14 2.10 28.85
N ALA A 5 17.96 2.99 29.41
CA ALA A 5 17.78 4.44 29.27
C ALA A 5 17.84 4.88 27.81
N LYS A 6 18.75 4.30 27.00
CA LYS A 6 18.84 4.56 25.56
C LYS A 6 17.57 4.12 24.82
N SER A 7 17.08 2.90 25.06
CA SER A 7 15.83 2.41 24.47
C SER A 7 14.64 3.28 24.87
N TYR A 8 14.51 3.58 26.17
CA TYR A 8 13.45 4.44 26.69
C TYR A 8 13.48 5.82 26.02
N HIS A 9 14.66 6.46 25.95
CA HIS A 9 14.78 7.79 25.36
C HIS A 9 14.32 7.77 23.89
N MET A 10 14.85 6.86 23.07
CA MET A 10 14.51 6.77 21.65
C MET A 10 13.04 6.42 21.38
N MET A 11 12.42 5.57 22.22
CA MET A 11 11.00 5.24 22.09
C MET A 11 10.10 6.38 22.60
N SER A 12 10.46 7.02 23.72
CA SER A 12 9.70 8.15 24.29
C SER A 12 9.79 9.42 23.44
N SER A 13 10.89 9.61 22.70
CA SER A 13 11.03 10.66 21.68
C SER A 13 10.36 10.30 20.35
N LEU A 14 9.69 9.15 20.26
CA LEU A 14 9.07 8.62 19.05
C LEU A 14 10.06 8.56 17.88
N SER A 15 11.31 8.18 18.11
CA SER A 15 12.30 7.99 17.03
C SER A 15 12.11 6.65 16.32
N TYR A 16 11.65 5.64 17.07
CA TYR A 16 11.16 4.37 16.54
C TYR A 16 10.12 3.79 17.49
N VAL A 17 9.42 2.77 17.03
CA VAL A 17 8.46 2.02 17.86
C VAL A 17 8.56 0.53 17.56
N HIS A 18 8.43 -0.30 18.59
CA HIS A 18 8.30 -1.74 18.41
C HIS A 18 6.89 -2.10 17.92
N ALA A 19 6.72 -3.29 17.34
CA ALA A 19 5.39 -3.77 17.00
C ALA A 19 4.49 -3.91 18.24
N PRO A 20 3.15 -3.84 18.07
CA PRO A 20 2.21 -3.89 19.18
C PRO A 20 2.38 -5.09 20.11
N SER A 21 2.69 -6.28 19.57
CA SER A 21 2.97 -7.50 20.35
C SER A 21 4.07 -7.28 21.40
N THR A 22 5.19 -6.66 21.01
CA THR A 22 6.27 -6.31 21.93
C THR A 22 5.83 -5.24 22.92
N ILE A 23 5.11 -4.20 22.49
CA ILE A 23 4.64 -3.12 23.38
C ILE A 23 3.72 -3.67 24.47
N PHE A 24 2.75 -4.51 24.10
CA PHE A 24 1.76 -5.03 25.03
C PHE A 24 2.33 -6.09 25.97
N ASN A 25 3.26 -6.91 25.47
CA ASN A 25 3.69 -8.12 26.20
C ASN A 25 5.08 -8.03 26.83
N ALA A 26 5.90 -7.02 26.53
CA ALA A 26 7.21 -6.86 27.17
C ALA A 26 7.05 -6.68 28.69
N GLY A 27 7.78 -7.48 29.47
CA GLY A 27 7.70 -7.47 30.94
C GLY A 27 6.51 -8.24 31.53
N THR A 28 5.64 -8.82 30.71
CA THR A 28 4.55 -9.70 31.17
C THR A 28 5.04 -11.13 31.42
N LYS A 29 4.24 -11.94 32.13
CA LYS A 29 4.57 -13.34 32.46
C LYS A 29 4.86 -14.20 31.23
N ASN A 30 4.05 -14.06 30.19
CA ASN A 30 4.15 -14.88 28.99
C ASN A 30 5.00 -14.25 27.87
N HIS A 31 5.29 -12.93 27.92
CA HIS A 31 6.20 -12.21 27.03
C HIS A 31 6.25 -12.73 25.57
N ARG A 32 5.08 -12.79 24.91
CA ARG A 32 4.97 -13.13 23.49
C ARG A 32 5.23 -11.87 22.66
N LEU A 33 6.46 -11.73 22.16
CA LEU A 33 6.93 -10.46 21.58
C LEU A 33 6.92 -10.43 20.05
N SER A 34 6.66 -11.56 19.40
CA SER A 34 6.52 -11.67 17.93
C SER A 34 5.06 -11.51 17.51
N SER A 35 4.83 -10.91 16.35
CA SER A 35 3.48 -10.51 15.89
C SER A 35 2.81 -11.53 14.98
N CYS A 36 3.54 -12.04 13.99
CA CYS A 36 2.98 -12.87 12.92
C CYS A 36 3.80 -14.16 12.74
N PHE A 37 3.15 -15.17 12.19
CA PHE A 37 3.72 -16.51 12.02
C PHE A 37 3.42 -17.03 10.61
N LEU A 38 4.30 -17.86 10.05
CA LEU A 38 4.10 -18.50 8.75
C LEU A 38 4.32 -20.00 8.88
N LEU A 39 3.39 -20.78 8.33
CA LEU A 39 3.50 -22.24 8.33
C LEU A 39 2.73 -22.84 7.14
N PRO A 40 3.22 -23.95 6.57
CA PRO A 40 2.43 -24.75 5.65
C PRO A 40 1.41 -25.59 6.41
N ALA A 41 0.24 -25.80 5.80
CA ALA A 41 -0.70 -26.83 6.18
C ALA A 41 -0.19 -28.18 5.69
N GLU A 42 -0.22 -29.16 6.58
CA GLU A 42 0.13 -30.54 6.21
C GLU A 42 -1.01 -31.21 5.42
N PRO A 43 -0.69 -32.08 4.44
CA PRO A 43 -1.66 -32.59 3.47
C PRO A 43 -2.58 -33.70 4.00
N GLU A 44 -2.13 -34.46 5.01
CA GLU A 44 -2.87 -35.60 5.56
C GLU A 44 -3.92 -35.17 6.60
N PRO A 45 -5.13 -35.77 6.65
CA PRO A 45 -6.20 -35.33 7.56
C PRO A 45 -5.81 -35.26 9.03
N ASP A 46 -5.09 -36.25 9.54
CA ASP A 46 -4.62 -36.27 10.93
C ASP A 46 -3.61 -35.12 11.18
N ASN A 47 -2.81 -34.78 10.17
CA ASN A 47 -1.85 -33.69 10.24
C ASN A 47 -2.48 -32.30 10.02
N ILE A 48 -3.64 -32.21 9.36
CA ILE A 48 -4.44 -30.98 9.29
C ILE A 48 -4.90 -30.58 10.70
N PHE A 49 -5.27 -31.54 11.56
CA PHE A 49 -5.61 -31.25 12.96
C PHE A 49 -4.38 -30.85 13.79
N SER A 50 -3.20 -31.40 13.50
CA SER A 50 -1.93 -30.93 14.06
C SER A 50 -1.63 -29.47 13.67
N THR A 51 -1.83 -29.15 12.39
CA THR A 51 -1.73 -27.77 11.86
C THR A 51 -2.73 -26.85 12.59
N LEU A 52 -3.99 -27.28 12.76
CA LEU A 52 -5.02 -26.53 13.47
C LEU A 52 -4.66 -26.28 14.94
N ASN A 53 -4.07 -27.27 15.62
CA ASN A 53 -3.59 -27.10 16.99
C ASN A 53 -2.45 -26.06 17.07
N THR A 54 -1.53 -26.08 16.11
CA THR A 54 -0.46 -25.08 15.97
C THR A 54 -1.04 -23.68 15.77
N VAL A 55 -1.98 -23.53 14.82
CA VAL A 55 -2.74 -22.30 14.57
C VAL A 55 -3.45 -21.82 15.83
N ALA A 56 -4.15 -22.70 16.55
CA ALA A 56 -4.85 -22.39 17.78
C ALA A 56 -3.93 -21.84 18.89
N ASN A 57 -2.72 -22.40 19.04
CA ASN A 57 -1.75 -21.95 20.03
C ASN A 57 -1.18 -20.56 19.71
N ILE A 58 -0.99 -20.27 18.41
CA ILE A 58 -0.57 -18.97 17.90
C ILE A 58 -1.68 -17.93 18.11
N CYS A 59 -2.91 -18.22 17.65
CA CYS A 59 -4.06 -17.31 17.78
C CYS A 59 -4.38 -17.00 19.24
N ARG A 60 -4.27 -17.97 20.16
CA ARG A 60 -4.41 -17.73 21.61
C ARG A 60 -3.43 -16.68 22.14
N GLY A 61 -2.29 -16.49 21.46
CA GLY A 61 -1.29 -15.47 21.76
C GLY A 61 -1.54 -14.10 21.15
N GLY A 62 -2.61 -13.93 20.38
CA GLY A 62 -2.81 -12.73 19.56
C GLY A 62 -1.94 -12.71 18.31
N GLY A 63 -1.38 -13.86 17.88
CA GLY A 63 -0.55 -13.95 16.69
C GLY A 63 -1.38 -14.09 15.42
N GLU A 64 -0.97 -13.40 14.36
CA GLU A 64 -1.54 -13.50 13.01
C GLU A 64 -0.79 -14.53 12.17
N ILE A 65 -1.44 -15.10 11.15
CA ILE A 65 -0.91 -16.28 10.46
C ILE A 65 -0.96 -16.13 8.93
N GLY A 66 0.14 -16.47 8.27
CA GLY A 66 0.17 -16.88 6.87
C GLY A 66 0.18 -18.40 6.78
N LEU A 67 -0.86 -18.99 6.21
CA LEU A 67 -1.05 -20.43 6.10
C LEU A 67 -0.95 -20.85 4.63
N SER A 68 0.14 -21.52 4.24
CA SER A 68 0.25 -22.10 2.90
C SER A 68 -0.59 -23.38 2.81
N VAL A 69 -1.46 -23.51 1.81
CA VAL A 69 -2.36 -24.67 1.66
C VAL A 69 -2.11 -25.45 0.36
N HIS A 70 -0.98 -25.22 -0.30
CA HIS A 70 -0.65 -25.79 -1.62
C HIS A 70 -0.67 -27.32 -1.66
N LEU A 71 -0.28 -27.95 -0.54
CA LEU A 71 -0.16 -29.40 -0.42
C LEU A 71 -1.49 -30.08 -0.09
N VAL A 72 -2.51 -29.34 0.36
CA VAL A 72 -3.82 -29.92 0.69
C VAL A 72 -4.44 -30.50 -0.60
N PRO A 73 -4.74 -31.80 -0.67
CA PRO A 73 -5.22 -32.40 -1.91
C PRO A 73 -6.54 -31.77 -2.39
N SER A 74 -6.62 -31.53 -3.71
CA SER A 74 -7.83 -30.97 -4.34
C SER A 74 -9.06 -31.88 -4.19
N ASN A 75 -10.25 -31.30 -4.36
CA ASN A 75 -11.51 -32.04 -4.28
C ASN A 75 -11.53 -33.22 -5.26
N GLY A 76 -11.87 -34.42 -4.82
CA GLY A 76 -11.89 -35.62 -5.66
C GLY A 76 -10.52 -36.24 -5.94
N ALA A 77 -9.42 -35.70 -5.43
CA ALA A 77 -8.12 -36.38 -5.48
C ALA A 77 -8.18 -37.69 -4.68
N ASN A 78 -7.61 -38.77 -5.23
CA ASN A 78 -7.48 -40.05 -4.53
C ASN A 78 -6.06 -40.17 -3.97
N VAL A 79 -5.94 -40.21 -2.64
CA VAL A 79 -4.67 -40.39 -1.93
C VAL A 79 -4.83 -41.61 -1.05
N ASP A 80 -3.96 -42.61 -1.21
CA ASP A 80 -3.98 -43.87 -0.47
C ASP A 80 -5.34 -44.60 -0.47
N GLY A 81 -6.05 -44.54 -1.60
CA GLY A 81 -7.36 -45.18 -1.76
C GLY A 81 -8.54 -44.37 -1.23
N VAL A 82 -8.30 -43.17 -0.68
CA VAL A 82 -9.33 -42.29 -0.09
C VAL A 82 -9.52 -41.05 -0.96
N THR A 83 -10.76 -40.83 -1.39
CA THR A 83 -11.16 -39.61 -2.11
C THR A 83 -11.25 -38.42 -1.15
N ARG A 84 -10.50 -37.35 -1.45
CA ARG A 84 -10.40 -36.14 -0.62
C ARG A 84 -11.49 -35.13 -0.95
N SER A 85 -11.91 -34.33 0.04
CA SER A 85 -12.99 -33.34 -0.11
C SER A 85 -12.51 -31.95 -0.59
N GLY A 86 -11.20 -31.76 -0.77
CA GLY A 86 -10.62 -30.52 -1.29
C GLY A 86 -10.39 -29.42 -0.25
N LEU A 87 -10.07 -28.23 -0.75
CA LEU A 87 -9.72 -27.07 0.09
C LEU A 87 -10.91 -26.49 0.87
N LEU A 88 -12.12 -26.51 0.31
CA LEU A 88 -13.27 -25.81 0.91
C LEU A 88 -13.57 -26.26 2.35
N PRO A 89 -13.67 -27.56 2.67
CA PRO A 89 -13.94 -27.99 4.04
C PRO A 89 -12.78 -27.66 4.99
N VAL A 90 -11.53 -27.78 4.52
CA VAL A 90 -10.34 -27.46 5.32
C VAL A 90 -10.32 -25.98 5.69
N LEU A 91 -10.51 -25.09 4.71
CA LEU A 91 -10.55 -23.66 4.95
C LEU A 91 -11.74 -23.24 5.83
N ARG A 92 -12.88 -23.94 5.77
CA ARG A 92 -14.00 -23.70 6.69
C ARG A 92 -13.63 -23.98 8.15
N VAL A 93 -12.82 -25.01 8.41
CA VAL A 93 -12.34 -25.31 9.77
C VAL A 93 -11.44 -24.17 10.27
N PHE A 94 -10.54 -23.67 9.43
CA PHE A 94 -9.70 -22.53 9.79
C PHE A 94 -10.48 -21.22 9.93
N ASP A 95 -11.49 -20.98 9.09
CA ASP A 95 -12.39 -19.81 9.18
C ASP A 95 -13.14 -19.80 10.53
N ALA A 96 -13.71 -20.95 10.92
CA ALA A 96 -14.36 -21.11 12.23
C ALA A 96 -13.37 -20.98 13.40
N ALA A 97 -12.11 -21.39 13.22
CA ALA A 97 -11.09 -21.22 14.24
C ALA A 97 -10.77 -19.74 14.49
N VAL A 98 -10.80 -18.88 13.46
CA VAL A 98 -10.67 -17.43 13.65
C VAL A 98 -11.76 -16.91 14.57
N ASP A 99 -13.03 -17.27 14.32
CA ASP A 99 -14.16 -16.85 15.16
C ASP A 99 -14.03 -17.33 16.62
N MET A 100 -13.44 -18.50 16.86
CA MET A 100 -13.24 -19.02 18.21
C MET A 100 -12.23 -18.20 19.03
N PHE A 101 -11.23 -17.61 18.38
CA PHE A 101 -10.17 -16.83 19.05
C PHE A 101 -10.35 -15.32 18.94
N ASP A 102 -11.17 -14.86 18.00
CA ASP A 102 -11.60 -13.48 17.89
C ASP A 102 -12.41 -13.10 19.14
N GLN A 103 -11.77 -12.39 20.08
CA GLN A 103 -12.36 -12.13 21.41
C GLN A 103 -13.52 -11.12 21.37
N GLY A 104 -13.97 -10.68 20.20
CA GLY A 104 -15.07 -9.72 20.04
C GLY A 104 -14.79 -8.36 20.68
N THR A 105 -13.54 -8.10 21.06
CA THR A 105 -13.08 -6.80 21.56
C THR A 105 -12.24 -6.16 20.46
N ASP A 106 -12.43 -4.87 20.21
CA ASP A 106 -11.69 -4.09 19.20
C ASP A 106 -10.16 -4.03 19.44
N LYS A 107 -9.63 -4.79 20.40
CA LYS A 107 -8.27 -4.66 20.90
C LYS A 107 -7.27 -5.54 20.15
N HIS A 108 -7.68 -6.71 19.63
CA HIS A 108 -6.79 -7.65 18.92
C HIS A 108 -7.56 -8.56 17.94
N PRO A 109 -7.85 -8.12 16.71
CA PRO A 109 -8.43 -9.00 15.71
C PRO A 109 -7.43 -10.11 15.35
N ILE A 110 -7.90 -11.36 15.33
CA ILE A 110 -7.11 -12.50 14.84
C ILE A 110 -7.30 -12.58 13.32
N ALA A 111 -6.20 -12.71 12.58
CA ALA A 111 -6.24 -12.81 11.13
C ALA A 111 -5.39 -13.96 10.62
N ILE A 112 -5.94 -14.69 9.64
CA ILE A 112 -5.27 -15.76 8.92
C ILE A 112 -5.39 -15.48 7.43
N SER A 113 -4.27 -15.44 6.71
CA SER A 113 -4.22 -15.41 5.25
C SER A 113 -3.85 -16.80 4.72
N ALA A 114 -4.73 -17.40 3.92
CA ALA A 114 -4.47 -18.64 3.21
C ALA A 114 -3.75 -18.34 1.88
N TYR A 115 -2.63 -19.00 1.64
CA TYR A 115 -1.84 -18.88 0.42
C TYR A 115 -2.04 -20.11 -0.46
N ILE A 116 -2.36 -19.90 -1.74
CA ILE A 116 -2.49 -20.98 -2.73
C ILE A 116 -1.69 -20.65 -4.01
N GLU A 117 -0.98 -21.63 -4.58
CA GLU A 117 -0.38 -21.48 -5.90
C GLU A 117 -1.48 -21.61 -6.98
N PRO A 118 -1.48 -20.77 -8.04
CA PRO A 118 -2.61 -20.68 -8.99
C PRO A 118 -2.88 -21.93 -9.82
N TRP A 119 -1.97 -22.89 -9.74
CA TRP A 119 -2.11 -24.16 -10.41
C TRP A 119 -2.97 -25.20 -9.70
N HIS A 120 -3.20 -24.99 -8.41
CA HIS A 120 -3.93 -25.96 -7.60
C HIS A 120 -5.32 -26.20 -8.21
N ALA A 121 -5.78 -27.46 -8.27
CA ALA A 121 -7.00 -27.78 -9.03
C ALA A 121 -8.29 -27.18 -8.43
N ASP A 122 -8.24 -26.73 -7.16
CA ASP A 122 -9.33 -26.00 -6.50
C ASP A 122 -9.17 -24.46 -6.57
N VAL A 123 -8.20 -23.91 -7.34
CA VAL A 123 -7.90 -22.46 -7.40
C VAL A 123 -9.11 -21.60 -7.77
N LEU A 124 -9.93 -22.03 -8.73
CA LEU A 124 -11.12 -21.29 -9.14
C LEU A 124 -12.11 -21.20 -7.98
N THR A 125 -12.33 -22.32 -7.28
CA THR A 125 -13.16 -22.34 -6.09
C THR A 125 -12.57 -21.42 -5.02
N PHE A 126 -11.27 -21.49 -4.76
CA PHE A 126 -10.58 -20.64 -3.78
C PHE A 126 -10.77 -19.14 -4.04
N VAL A 127 -10.62 -18.70 -5.30
CA VAL A 127 -10.85 -17.31 -5.71
C VAL A 127 -12.31 -16.91 -5.54
N GLN A 128 -13.25 -17.82 -5.82
CA GLN A 128 -14.69 -17.54 -5.75
C GLN A 128 -15.28 -17.63 -4.34
N MET A 129 -14.63 -18.34 -3.41
CA MET A 129 -15.14 -18.61 -2.05
C MET A 129 -15.48 -17.36 -1.22
N LYS A 130 -14.86 -16.22 -1.54
CA LYS A 130 -15.09 -14.94 -0.86
C LYS A 130 -16.20 -14.08 -1.51
N LYS A 131 -16.58 -14.38 -2.76
CA LYS A 131 -17.64 -13.68 -3.50
C LYS A 131 -18.99 -13.94 -2.85
N ARG A 132 -19.81 -12.90 -2.69
CA ARG A 132 -21.12 -12.98 -2.00
C ARG A 132 -22.13 -13.84 -2.76
N LYS A 133 -22.00 -13.91 -4.09
CA LYS A 133 -22.97 -14.58 -4.97
C LYS A 133 -22.74 -16.08 -5.18
N VAL A 134 -21.58 -16.63 -4.79
CA VAL A 134 -21.16 -17.98 -5.26
C VAL A 134 -21.39 -19.08 -4.22
N VAL A 135 -21.37 -18.79 -2.92
CA VAL A 135 -21.52 -19.82 -1.87
C VAL A 135 -22.72 -19.52 -0.97
N GLU A 136 -23.93 -19.89 -1.42
CA GLU A 136 -25.17 -19.67 -0.66
C GLU A 136 -25.25 -20.47 0.65
N SER A 137 -24.55 -21.60 0.76
CA SER A 137 -24.67 -22.46 1.94
C SER A 137 -23.83 -21.97 3.13
N HIS A 138 -22.53 -21.68 2.97
CA HIS A 138 -21.65 -21.13 4.03
C HIS A 138 -20.38 -20.48 3.40
N PRO A 139 -20.34 -19.15 3.18
CA PRO A 139 -19.16 -18.47 2.63
C PRO A 139 -18.04 -18.35 3.69
N ILE A 140 -16.78 -18.38 3.25
CA ILE A 140 -15.60 -18.14 4.09
C ILE A 140 -15.46 -16.63 4.25
N LYS A 141 -15.71 -16.12 5.46
CA LYS A 141 -15.85 -14.66 5.70
C LYS A 141 -14.63 -14.04 6.37
N LYS A 142 -13.94 -14.79 7.23
CA LYS A 142 -12.89 -14.27 8.11
C LYS A 142 -11.50 -14.49 7.55
N LEU A 143 -11.28 -15.57 6.80
CA LEU A 143 -9.99 -15.79 6.15
C LEU A 143 -9.69 -14.73 5.08
N PHE A 144 -8.43 -14.35 5.03
CA PHE A 144 -7.84 -13.61 3.91
C PHE A 144 -7.28 -14.61 2.91
N HIS A 145 -7.34 -14.26 1.64
CA HIS A 145 -6.92 -15.13 0.55
C HIS A 145 -5.74 -14.46 -0.15
N ALA A 146 -4.71 -15.23 -0.47
CA ALA A 146 -3.55 -14.78 -1.21
C ALA A 146 -3.14 -15.82 -2.26
N LEU A 147 -2.71 -15.33 -3.42
CA LEU A 147 -2.13 -16.14 -4.48
C LEU A 147 -0.61 -16.09 -4.38
N TRP A 148 0.01 -17.26 -4.38
CA TRP A 148 1.46 -17.46 -4.45
C TRP A 148 1.84 -17.77 -5.90
N VAL A 149 1.96 -16.72 -6.70
CA VAL A 149 2.00 -16.76 -8.16
C VAL A 149 3.39 -17.14 -8.65
N ASN A 150 3.47 -18.27 -9.33
CA ASN A 150 4.61 -18.71 -10.13
C ASN A 150 4.58 -18.02 -11.51
N ASP A 151 5.73 -17.90 -12.18
CA ASP A 151 5.87 -17.41 -13.54
C ASP A 151 5.19 -18.36 -14.56
N LEU A 152 5.20 -19.67 -14.27
CA LEU A 152 4.44 -20.72 -14.98
C LEU A 152 3.61 -21.55 -13.98
N PHE A 153 2.56 -22.30 -14.35
CA PHE A 153 1.62 -22.91 -13.37
C PHE A 153 1.49 -24.47 -13.51
N ARG A 154 1.97 -25.42 -12.61
CA ARG A 154 1.25 -26.60 -11.94
C ARG A 154 1.96 -27.87 -11.37
N VAL A 155 1.54 -28.41 -10.19
CA VAL A 155 1.58 -29.82 -9.61
C VAL A 155 2.31 -29.96 -8.22
N PRO A 156 1.92 -30.87 -7.29
CA PRO A 156 2.43 -31.00 -5.91
C PRO A 156 3.94 -30.99 -5.61
N HIS A 157 4.80 -31.73 -6.33
CA HIS A 157 6.26 -31.62 -6.09
C HIS A 157 6.79 -30.24 -6.50
N LEU A 158 6.04 -29.50 -7.31
CA LEU A 158 6.42 -28.14 -7.68
C LEU A 158 6.33 -27.14 -6.52
N VAL A 159 5.67 -27.47 -5.40
CA VAL A 159 5.73 -26.61 -4.21
C VAL A 159 7.19 -26.40 -3.79
N GLU A 160 8.03 -27.43 -3.97
CA GLU A 160 9.46 -27.41 -3.65
C GLU A 160 10.34 -26.82 -4.76
N LEU A 161 9.78 -26.55 -5.95
CA LEU A 161 10.49 -25.99 -7.10
C LEU A 161 10.09 -24.53 -7.37
N TRP A 162 10.97 -23.77 -8.01
CA TRP A 162 10.71 -22.39 -8.45
C TRP A 162 11.55 -22.07 -9.70
N GLY A 163 11.18 -21.03 -10.43
CA GLY A 163 11.86 -20.61 -11.66
C GLY A 163 11.92 -21.71 -12.73
N LYS A 164 13.06 -21.85 -13.40
CA LYS A 164 13.23 -22.79 -14.52
C LYS A 164 12.99 -24.26 -14.16
N ASP A 165 13.40 -24.67 -12.96
CA ASP A 165 13.22 -26.06 -12.50
C ASP A 165 11.72 -26.38 -12.34
N PHE A 166 10.92 -25.41 -11.87
CA PHE A 166 9.47 -25.52 -11.86
C PHE A 166 8.91 -25.63 -13.27
N GLU A 167 9.39 -24.79 -14.20
CA GLU A 167 8.86 -24.74 -15.57
C GLU A 167 9.05 -26.06 -16.31
N GLU A 168 10.27 -26.60 -16.27
CA GLU A 168 10.63 -27.84 -16.95
C GLU A 168 9.82 -29.04 -16.43
N GLU A 169 9.68 -29.16 -15.11
CA GLU A 169 8.91 -30.24 -14.49
C GLU A 169 7.40 -30.07 -14.75
N TYR A 170 6.90 -28.84 -14.72
CA TYR A 170 5.51 -28.56 -15.06
C TYR A 170 5.16 -29.01 -16.49
N GLU A 171 5.96 -28.59 -17.47
CA GLU A 171 5.72 -28.94 -18.88
C GLU A 171 5.86 -30.45 -19.14
N ARG A 172 6.71 -31.15 -18.38
CA ARG A 172 6.78 -32.62 -18.42
C ARG A 172 5.45 -33.23 -17.97
N LEU A 173 4.92 -32.81 -16.83
CA LEU A 173 3.68 -33.33 -16.24
C LEU A 173 2.44 -33.00 -17.08
N GLU A 174 2.43 -31.84 -17.75
CA GLU A 174 1.38 -31.48 -18.70
C GLU A 174 1.39 -32.41 -19.92
N ARG A 175 2.57 -32.71 -20.48
CA ARG A 175 2.73 -33.69 -21.57
C ARG A 175 2.31 -35.10 -21.17
N GLU A 176 2.48 -35.46 -19.90
CA GLU A 176 2.05 -36.75 -19.34
C GLU A 176 0.55 -36.80 -19.01
N GLY A 177 -0.17 -35.68 -19.11
CA GLY A 177 -1.61 -35.62 -18.87
C GLY A 177 -2.01 -35.79 -17.40
N VAL A 178 -1.11 -35.48 -16.46
CA VAL A 178 -1.32 -35.64 -15.00
C VAL A 178 -2.38 -34.65 -14.46
N GLY A 179 -2.60 -33.53 -15.16
CA GLY A 179 -3.51 -32.48 -14.71
C GLY A 179 -4.99 -32.89 -14.68
N LYS A 180 -5.69 -32.53 -13.60
CA LYS A 180 -7.12 -32.82 -13.41
C LYS A 180 -8.05 -32.13 -14.42
N SER A 181 -7.72 -30.89 -14.79
CA SER A 181 -8.47 -30.10 -15.78
C SER A 181 -7.59 -29.03 -16.40
N THR A 182 -7.96 -28.59 -17.61
CA THR A 182 -7.32 -27.49 -18.33
C THR A 182 -8.32 -26.35 -18.47
N ILE A 183 -7.92 -25.16 -18.02
CA ILE A 183 -8.72 -23.92 -18.14
C ILE A 183 -7.90 -22.85 -18.86
N SER A 184 -8.59 -21.88 -19.47
CA SER A 184 -7.88 -20.73 -20.02
C SER A 184 -7.30 -19.87 -18.89
N ALA A 185 -6.01 -19.56 -18.97
CA ALA A 185 -5.36 -18.62 -18.05
C ALA A 185 -6.10 -17.26 -18.00
N ARG A 186 -6.65 -16.79 -19.14
CA ARG A 186 -7.46 -15.57 -19.20
C ARG A 186 -8.75 -15.67 -18.40
N THR A 187 -9.36 -16.86 -18.34
CA THR A 187 -10.56 -17.09 -17.53
C THR A 187 -10.23 -17.02 -16.05
N LEU A 188 -9.16 -17.70 -15.61
CA LEU A 188 -8.70 -17.61 -14.21
C LEU A 188 -8.35 -16.17 -13.84
N TRP A 189 -7.63 -15.46 -14.71
CA TRP A 189 -7.25 -14.06 -14.48
C TRP A 189 -8.46 -13.13 -14.33
N ARG A 190 -9.50 -13.31 -15.16
CA ARG A 190 -10.76 -12.56 -15.01
C ARG A 190 -11.43 -12.83 -13.67
N GLU A 191 -11.50 -14.10 -13.26
CA GLU A 191 -12.10 -14.46 -11.97
C GLU A 191 -11.35 -13.83 -10.78
N ILE A 192 -10.02 -13.74 -10.85
CA ILE A 192 -9.17 -13.07 -9.86
C ILE A 192 -9.50 -11.57 -9.81
N ILE A 193 -9.53 -10.88 -10.96
CA ILE A 193 -9.88 -9.46 -11.03
C ILE A 193 -11.29 -9.22 -10.47
N ASP A 194 -12.27 -10.02 -10.88
CA ASP A 194 -13.64 -9.90 -10.41
C ASP A 194 -13.73 -10.08 -8.88
N SER A 195 -12.95 -11.01 -8.32
CA SER A 195 -12.83 -11.18 -6.86
C SER A 195 -12.22 -9.94 -6.19
N MET A 196 -11.15 -9.37 -6.76
CA MET A 196 -10.50 -8.18 -6.21
C MET A 196 -11.44 -6.97 -6.20
N ILE A 197 -12.22 -6.79 -7.27
CA ILE A 197 -13.22 -5.72 -7.36
C ILE A 197 -14.33 -5.91 -6.31
N GLU A 198 -14.82 -7.14 -6.12
CA GLU A 198 -15.93 -7.41 -5.20
C GLU A 198 -15.50 -7.40 -3.73
N CYS A 199 -14.31 -7.91 -3.43
CA CYS A 199 -13.90 -8.29 -2.07
C CYS A 199 -12.53 -7.76 -1.63
N GLY A 200 -11.80 -7.04 -2.48
CA GLY A 200 -10.47 -6.49 -2.17
C GLY A 200 -9.33 -7.52 -2.18
N GLY A 201 -9.59 -8.77 -2.59
CA GLY A 201 -8.58 -9.82 -2.70
C GLY A 201 -8.95 -10.89 -3.74
N PRO A 202 -8.08 -11.88 -3.99
CA PRO A 202 -6.94 -12.24 -3.17
C PRO A 202 -5.75 -11.29 -3.29
N SER A 203 -4.89 -11.22 -2.27
CA SER A 203 -3.56 -10.60 -2.39
C SER A 203 -2.72 -11.38 -3.42
N MET A 204 -1.73 -10.74 -4.01
CA MET A 204 -0.83 -11.37 -4.98
C MET A 204 0.62 -11.25 -4.53
N MET A 205 1.33 -12.38 -4.54
CA MET A 205 2.75 -12.47 -4.26
C MET A 205 3.42 -13.33 -5.32
N PHE A 206 4.60 -12.94 -5.80
CA PHE A 206 5.31 -13.65 -6.86
C PHE A 206 6.35 -14.61 -6.27
N LYS A 207 6.07 -15.91 -6.33
CA LYS A 207 6.89 -16.99 -5.74
C LYS A 207 8.33 -16.93 -6.20
N ASP A 208 8.54 -16.81 -7.51
CA ASP A 208 9.88 -16.94 -8.10
C ASP A 208 10.75 -15.75 -7.71
N ALA A 209 10.21 -14.53 -7.83
CA ALA A 209 10.91 -13.33 -7.36
C ALA A 209 11.24 -13.37 -5.85
N VAL A 210 10.36 -13.94 -5.02
CA VAL A 210 10.63 -14.11 -3.58
C VAL A 210 11.76 -15.10 -3.36
N ASN A 211 11.71 -16.28 -4.00
CA ASN A 211 12.69 -17.34 -3.78
C ASN A 211 14.07 -17.00 -4.36
N GLU A 212 14.11 -16.41 -5.55
CA GLU A 212 15.36 -15.98 -6.19
C GLU A 212 16.13 -14.96 -5.35
N LYS A 213 15.38 -14.04 -4.72
CA LYS A 213 15.91 -12.83 -4.07
C LYS A 213 15.85 -12.89 -2.55
N SER A 214 15.75 -14.09 -1.98
CA SER A 214 15.79 -14.31 -0.54
C SER A 214 17.18 -14.73 -0.07
N ASN A 215 17.62 -14.17 1.06
CA ASN A 215 18.81 -14.64 1.76
C ASN A 215 18.61 -16.01 2.48
N GLU A 216 17.38 -16.53 2.47
CA GLU A 216 17.02 -17.84 3.02
C GLU A 216 16.85 -18.92 1.94
N LYS A 217 17.14 -18.61 0.66
CA LYS A 217 16.87 -19.52 -0.46
C LYS A 217 17.59 -20.86 -0.39
N GLN A 218 18.70 -20.94 0.34
CA GLN A 218 19.43 -22.19 0.61
C GLN A 218 18.70 -23.16 1.54
N LEU A 219 17.69 -22.69 2.28
CA LEU A 219 16.92 -23.53 3.21
C LEU A 219 15.86 -24.36 2.50
N GLY A 220 15.53 -24.00 1.26
CA GLY A 220 14.48 -24.59 0.44
C GLY A 220 13.46 -23.53 0.02
N THR A 221 12.41 -24.00 -0.63
CA THR A 221 11.41 -23.11 -1.24
C THR A 221 10.50 -22.47 -0.20
N ILE A 222 10.42 -21.14 -0.23
CA ILE A 222 9.48 -20.34 0.53
C ILE A 222 8.09 -20.47 -0.13
N THR A 223 7.14 -20.97 0.65
CA THR A 223 5.80 -21.37 0.19
C THR A 223 4.70 -20.37 0.53
N GLY A 224 5.03 -19.24 1.15
CA GLY A 224 4.06 -18.20 1.48
C GLY A 224 4.69 -17.02 2.20
N ALA A 225 3.86 -16.02 2.49
CA ALA A 225 4.21 -14.87 3.31
C ALA A 225 3.36 -14.86 4.60
N ASN A 226 3.61 -13.92 5.50
CA ASN A 226 2.76 -13.70 6.67
C ASN A 226 1.40 -13.09 6.27
N PHE A 227 0.53 -12.84 7.26
CA PHE A 227 -0.77 -12.22 7.02
C PHE A 227 -0.70 -10.90 6.21
N CYS A 228 0.26 -10.02 6.54
CA CYS A 228 0.39 -8.69 5.96
C CYS A 228 1.25 -8.63 4.69
N THR A 229 1.73 -9.77 4.18
CA THR A 229 2.51 -9.92 2.92
C THR A 229 3.92 -9.31 2.90
N GLU A 230 4.40 -8.68 3.97
CA GLU A 230 5.71 -8.03 4.04
C GLU A 230 6.85 -8.97 4.46
N VAL A 231 6.52 -10.07 5.16
CA VAL A 231 7.51 -11.05 5.62
C VAL A 231 7.43 -12.30 4.78
N VAL A 232 8.56 -12.63 4.17
CA VAL A 232 8.80 -13.85 3.40
C VAL A 232 9.95 -14.61 4.04
N GLN A 233 9.64 -15.72 4.71
CA GLN A 233 10.59 -16.53 5.45
C GLN A 233 10.37 -18.01 5.16
N TYR A 234 11.44 -18.79 5.21
CA TYR A 234 11.35 -20.24 5.08
C TYR A 234 10.57 -20.86 6.25
N ALA A 235 9.62 -21.73 5.93
CA ALA A 235 8.84 -22.47 6.90
C ALA A 235 8.53 -23.87 6.35
N ASN A 236 8.46 -24.85 7.24
CA ASN A 236 8.10 -26.23 6.93
C ASN A 236 7.30 -26.83 8.11
N ALA A 237 7.01 -28.13 8.09
CA ALA A 237 6.28 -28.78 9.19
C ALA A 237 6.99 -28.68 10.56
N ASP A 238 8.32 -28.55 10.53
CA ASP A 238 9.20 -28.52 11.70
C ASP A 238 9.57 -27.09 12.14
N GLU A 239 9.34 -26.08 11.31
CA GLU A 239 9.75 -24.70 11.51
C GLU A 239 8.61 -23.75 11.12
N THR A 240 8.08 -23.04 12.11
CA THR A 240 7.09 -21.97 11.90
C THR A 240 7.86 -20.66 11.90
N ALA A 241 7.96 -20.00 10.76
CA ALA A 241 8.65 -18.72 10.68
C ALA A 241 7.96 -17.65 11.55
N THR A 242 8.76 -16.73 12.10
CA THR A 242 8.30 -15.75 13.08
C THR A 242 8.66 -14.33 12.67
N CYS A 243 7.74 -13.41 12.93
CA CYS A 243 7.89 -12.00 12.57
C CYS A 243 8.13 -11.14 13.82
N THR A 244 9.35 -10.60 13.95
CA THR A 244 9.75 -9.70 15.06
C THR A 244 10.11 -8.33 14.51
N LEU A 245 9.27 -7.34 14.82
CA LEU A 245 9.18 -6.11 14.04
C LEU A 245 9.37 -4.83 14.86
N ALA A 246 9.91 -3.80 14.21
CA ALA A 246 9.88 -2.42 14.66
C ALA A 246 9.90 -1.46 13.45
N SER A 247 9.42 -0.23 13.63
CA SER A 247 9.41 0.77 12.57
C SER A 247 10.04 2.10 13.00
N VAL A 248 10.82 2.68 12.10
CA VAL A 248 11.40 4.02 12.22
C VAL A 248 10.30 5.06 12.01
N VAL A 249 10.22 6.07 12.87
CA VAL A 249 9.26 7.17 12.73
C VAL A 249 9.95 8.31 11.97
N LEU A 250 9.84 8.31 10.64
CA LEU A 250 10.59 9.20 9.75
C LEU A 250 10.45 10.70 10.10
N PRO A 251 9.27 11.22 10.49
CA PRO A 251 9.10 12.64 10.83
C PRO A 251 9.99 13.13 11.97
N SER A 252 10.42 12.23 12.87
CA SER A 252 11.27 12.59 14.02
C SER A 252 12.69 13.01 13.61
N PHE A 253 13.10 12.70 12.38
CA PHE A 253 14.44 13.00 11.84
C PHE A 253 14.46 14.23 10.93
N VAL A 254 13.31 14.86 10.68
CA VAL A 254 13.26 16.13 9.93
C VAL A 254 13.60 17.29 10.88
N LYS A 255 14.72 17.97 10.64
CA LYS A 255 15.22 19.09 11.46
C LYS A 255 15.11 20.43 10.71
N GLY A 256 14.80 21.49 11.46
CA GLY A 256 14.86 22.87 10.98
C GLY A 256 14.16 23.10 9.63
N ASP A 257 14.85 23.80 8.72
CA ASP A 257 14.42 24.14 7.36
C ASP A 257 14.50 22.94 6.40
N ARG A 258 13.59 21.97 6.55
CA ARG A 258 13.35 20.90 5.56
C ARG A 258 14.50 19.90 5.36
N ILE A 259 15.42 19.75 6.32
CA ILE A 259 16.56 18.84 6.21
C ILE A 259 16.27 17.53 6.95
N PHE A 260 16.51 16.39 6.29
CA PHE A 260 16.45 15.07 6.92
C PHE A 260 17.80 14.67 7.54
N ASP A 261 17.81 14.32 8.82
CA ASP A 261 19.01 13.87 9.53
C ASP A 261 19.19 12.35 9.48
N PHE A 262 19.78 11.88 8.38
CA PHE A 262 20.14 10.48 8.18
C PHE A 262 21.04 9.94 9.29
N ARG A 263 22.02 10.71 9.77
CA ARG A 263 22.96 10.25 10.80
C ARG A 263 22.25 9.89 12.11
N SER A 264 21.28 10.70 12.53
CA SER A 264 20.48 10.38 13.72
C SER A 264 19.60 9.14 13.49
N MET A 265 19.04 8.99 12.29
CA MET A 265 18.25 7.80 11.91
C MET A 265 19.09 6.53 11.96
N GLU A 266 20.30 6.56 11.42
CA GLU A 266 21.23 5.42 11.42
C GLU A 266 21.57 4.96 12.85
N ILE A 267 21.80 5.91 13.78
CA ILE A 267 22.03 5.59 15.20
C ILE A 267 20.83 4.85 15.80
N VAL A 268 19.61 5.23 15.42
CA VAL A 268 18.37 4.59 15.86
C VAL A 268 18.23 3.21 15.23
N ILE A 269 18.48 3.05 13.94
CA ILE A 269 18.45 1.75 13.24
C ILE A 269 19.41 0.77 13.89
N ARG A 270 20.65 1.18 14.18
CA ARG A 270 21.62 0.33 14.89
C ARG A 270 21.10 -0.14 16.25
N HIS A 271 20.47 0.78 16.98
CA HIS A 271 19.84 0.43 18.24
C HIS A 271 18.65 -0.52 18.08
N MET A 272 17.83 -0.35 17.03
CA MET A 272 16.71 -1.24 16.70
C MET A 272 17.19 -2.66 16.39
N VAL A 273 18.25 -2.84 15.61
CA VAL A 273 18.82 -4.17 15.32
C VAL A 273 19.22 -4.88 16.61
N LEU A 274 19.93 -4.18 17.52
CA LEU A 274 20.27 -4.72 18.84
C LEU A 274 19.02 -5.03 19.68
N SER A 275 18.03 -4.13 19.69
CA SER A 275 16.80 -4.30 20.46
C SER A 275 16.01 -5.51 19.98
N LEU A 276 15.83 -5.66 18.66
CA LEU A 276 15.12 -6.78 18.05
C LEU A 276 15.85 -8.11 18.29
N ASN A 277 17.18 -8.15 18.25
CA ASN A 277 17.94 -9.34 18.65
C ASN A 277 17.69 -9.73 20.12
N ARG A 278 17.57 -8.75 21.02
CA ARG A 278 17.19 -9.02 22.41
C ARG A 278 15.75 -9.49 22.54
N VAL A 279 14.84 -8.99 21.71
CA VAL A 279 13.46 -9.47 21.64
C VAL A 279 13.44 -10.94 21.21
N LEU A 280 14.19 -11.33 20.17
CA LEU A 280 14.31 -12.73 19.75
C LEU A 280 14.81 -13.64 20.87
N VAL A 281 15.78 -13.20 21.67
CA VAL A 281 16.30 -13.98 22.82
C VAL A 281 15.30 -14.05 23.98
N ARG A 282 14.42 -13.05 24.12
CA ARG A 282 13.54 -12.91 25.28
C ARG A 282 12.11 -13.34 25.04
N THR A 283 11.66 -13.46 23.80
CA THR A 283 10.30 -13.87 23.46
C THR A 283 10.04 -15.30 23.93
N CYS A 284 8.80 -15.61 24.31
CA CYS A 284 8.35 -16.98 24.53
C CYS A 284 7.50 -17.39 23.33
N PRO A 285 8.03 -18.18 22.40
CA PRO A 285 7.30 -18.62 21.22
C PRO A 285 6.07 -19.44 21.59
N PRO A 286 4.96 -19.33 20.85
CA PRO A 286 3.73 -20.08 21.15
C PRO A 286 3.86 -21.58 20.86
N THR A 287 4.85 -21.99 20.06
CA THR A 287 5.08 -23.38 19.62
C THR A 287 6.58 -23.67 19.53
N VAL A 288 6.94 -24.96 19.59
CA VAL A 288 8.35 -25.41 19.48
C VAL A 288 8.90 -25.16 18.08
N GLN A 289 8.06 -25.29 17.06
CA GLN A 289 8.41 -24.99 15.67
C GLN A 289 8.76 -23.52 15.48
N ALA A 290 8.05 -22.62 16.17
CA ALA A 290 8.36 -21.18 16.17
C ALA A 290 9.70 -20.90 16.85
N ASP A 291 9.95 -21.51 18.02
CA ASP A 291 11.24 -21.39 18.73
C ASP A 291 12.42 -21.86 17.88
N ARG A 292 12.26 -23.00 17.20
CA ARG A 292 13.27 -23.55 16.29
C ARG A 292 13.62 -22.59 15.16
N SER A 293 12.62 -22.03 14.47
CA SER A 293 12.86 -21.06 13.39
C SER A 293 13.51 -19.78 13.90
N THR A 294 12.97 -19.20 14.99
CA THR A 294 13.52 -17.99 15.62
C THR A 294 15.00 -18.17 15.95
N PHE A 295 15.38 -19.31 16.53
CA PHE A 295 16.77 -19.60 16.88
C PHE A 295 17.68 -19.77 15.66
N LYS A 296 17.23 -20.54 14.65
CA LYS A 296 18.05 -20.91 13.48
C LYS A 296 18.32 -19.74 12.53
N ASN A 297 17.32 -18.87 12.33
CA ASN A 297 17.37 -17.82 11.31
C ASN A 297 17.53 -16.43 11.92
N ARG A 298 16.98 -16.21 13.12
CA ARG A 298 17.02 -14.92 13.83
C ARG A 298 16.55 -13.76 12.94
N ALA A 299 15.57 -14.00 12.08
CA ALA A 299 15.00 -12.99 11.20
C ALA A 299 14.34 -11.87 12.01
N ILE A 300 14.57 -10.62 11.59
CA ILE A 300 13.92 -9.43 12.12
C ILE A 300 13.36 -8.60 10.96
N GLY A 301 12.43 -7.69 11.24
CA GLY A 301 11.91 -6.76 10.24
C GLY A 301 11.90 -5.32 10.74
N ILE A 302 12.71 -4.49 10.09
CA ILE A 302 12.71 -3.04 10.27
C ILE A 302 11.95 -2.43 9.11
N GLY A 303 10.92 -1.66 9.43
CA GLY A 303 10.16 -0.87 8.47
C GLY A 303 10.21 0.62 8.82
N VAL A 304 9.33 1.39 8.20
CA VAL A 304 9.16 2.82 8.47
C VAL A 304 7.70 3.14 8.71
N GLN A 305 7.45 4.33 9.24
CA GLN A 305 6.13 4.97 9.21
C GLN A 305 6.30 6.49 9.05
N GLY A 306 5.29 7.15 8.50
CA GLY A 306 5.30 8.59 8.34
C GLY A 306 6.10 9.09 7.14
N LEU A 307 6.21 8.31 6.05
CA LEU A 307 6.88 8.78 4.84
C LEU A 307 6.20 10.03 4.27
N ALA A 308 4.87 10.00 4.14
CA ALA A 308 4.10 11.16 3.67
C ALA A 308 4.27 12.39 4.59
N ASP A 309 4.33 12.19 5.91
CA ASP A 309 4.62 13.27 6.86
C ASP A 309 6.02 13.85 6.67
N ALA A 310 7.05 13.00 6.54
CA ALA A 310 8.44 13.45 6.37
C ALA A 310 8.59 14.26 5.08
N LEU A 311 8.05 13.75 3.95
CA LEU A 311 8.01 14.46 2.68
C LEU A 311 7.26 15.80 2.79
N ALA A 312 6.09 15.82 3.46
CA ALA A 312 5.33 17.04 3.67
C ALA A 312 6.09 18.08 4.51
N MET A 313 6.82 17.65 5.55
CA MET A 313 7.66 18.51 6.38
C MET A 313 8.87 19.06 5.62
N MET A 314 9.42 18.28 4.68
CA MET A 314 10.48 18.71 3.76
C MET A 314 9.96 19.49 2.55
N ASN A 315 8.64 19.64 2.43
CA ASN A 315 7.97 20.29 1.30
C ASN A 315 8.23 19.62 -0.06
N MET A 316 8.32 18.29 -0.06
CA MET A 316 8.48 17.45 -1.24
C MET A 316 7.11 16.83 -1.62
N PRO A 317 6.59 17.06 -2.83
CA PRO A 317 5.45 16.30 -3.35
C PRO A 317 5.77 14.81 -3.39
N PHE A 318 4.81 13.96 -3.06
CA PHE A 318 5.02 12.51 -2.96
C PHE A 318 5.51 11.88 -4.28
N ASP A 319 5.07 12.43 -5.40
CA ASP A 319 5.35 12.00 -6.77
C ASP A 319 6.47 12.82 -7.47
N SER A 320 7.17 13.68 -6.73
CA SER A 320 8.29 14.46 -7.28
C SER A 320 9.56 13.63 -7.47
N GLU A 321 10.44 14.07 -8.37
CA GLU A 321 11.76 13.45 -8.53
C GLU A 321 12.58 13.53 -7.22
N GLU A 322 12.48 14.63 -6.49
CA GLU A 322 13.19 14.80 -5.22
C GLU A 322 12.72 13.79 -4.17
N ALA A 323 11.42 13.50 -4.10
CA ALA A 323 10.87 12.47 -3.22
C ALA A 323 11.32 11.06 -3.63
N LEU A 324 11.41 10.78 -4.94
CA LEU A 324 11.95 9.51 -5.44
C LEU A 324 13.40 9.31 -5.00
N ARG A 325 14.27 10.31 -5.23
CA ARG A 325 15.69 10.25 -4.81
C ARG A 325 15.85 10.13 -3.31
N PHE A 326 15.02 10.85 -2.54
CA PHE A 326 14.98 10.72 -1.09
C PHE A 326 14.59 9.29 -0.67
N ASN A 327 13.59 8.69 -1.32
CA ASN A 327 13.15 7.33 -1.02
C ASN A 327 14.23 6.28 -1.33
N GLU A 328 14.98 6.45 -2.41
CA GLU A 328 16.14 5.61 -2.74
C GLU A 328 17.21 5.72 -1.64
N GLN A 329 17.60 6.95 -1.27
CA GLN A 329 18.58 7.19 -0.20
C GLN A 329 18.10 6.64 1.17
N LEU A 330 16.81 6.75 1.47
CA LEU A 330 16.19 6.19 2.67
C LEU A 330 16.30 4.67 2.70
N ALA A 331 15.94 3.99 1.60
CA ALA A 331 16.02 2.55 1.50
C ALA A 331 17.45 2.03 1.65
N GLU A 332 18.43 2.71 1.05
CA GLU A 332 19.85 2.39 1.20
C GLU A 332 20.34 2.55 2.63
N SER A 333 20.04 3.69 3.25
CA SER A 333 20.45 4.00 4.62
C SER A 333 19.91 2.98 5.61
N LEU A 334 18.64 2.59 5.47
CA LEU A 334 18.00 1.54 6.25
C LEU A 334 18.71 0.21 6.10
N TYR A 335 18.88 -0.25 4.86
CA TYR A 335 19.44 -1.56 4.57
C TYR A 335 20.92 -1.65 4.98
N TYR A 336 21.75 -0.71 4.51
CA TYR A 336 23.18 -0.69 4.80
C TYR A 336 23.44 -0.68 6.31
N THR A 337 22.78 0.23 7.03
CA THR A 337 22.97 0.38 8.47
C THR A 337 22.51 -0.84 9.25
N ALA A 338 21.37 -1.45 8.86
CA ALA A 338 20.86 -2.63 9.53
C ALA A 338 21.80 -3.83 9.35
N VAL A 339 22.25 -4.08 8.11
CA VAL A 339 23.17 -5.18 7.79
C VAL A 339 24.53 -4.98 8.47
N ASP A 340 25.08 -3.77 8.38
CA ASP A 340 26.36 -3.43 9.01
C ASP A 340 26.32 -3.65 10.53
N GLU A 341 25.22 -3.26 11.19
CA GLU A 341 25.04 -3.50 12.61
C GLU A 341 24.86 -4.98 12.94
N SER A 342 24.11 -5.73 12.13
CA SER A 342 23.97 -7.17 12.35
C SER A 342 25.32 -7.90 12.21
N CYS A 343 26.22 -7.44 11.34
CA CYS A 343 27.61 -7.90 11.32
C CYS A 343 28.35 -7.53 12.61
N ASN A 344 28.18 -6.31 13.14
CA ASN A 344 28.78 -5.89 14.42
C ASN A 344 28.30 -6.74 15.59
N LEU A 345 27.06 -7.23 15.54
CA LEU A 345 26.43 -8.02 16.60
C LEU A 345 26.89 -9.47 16.65
N VAL A 346 27.61 -9.97 15.63
CA VAL A 346 28.22 -11.31 15.64
C VAL A 346 29.12 -11.53 16.85
N ARG A 347 29.85 -10.50 17.30
CA ARG A 347 30.68 -10.60 18.52
C ARG A 347 29.88 -10.90 19.80
N THR A 348 28.58 -10.63 19.80
CA THR A 348 27.69 -10.78 20.96
C THR A 348 26.79 -11.99 20.82
N PHE A 349 26.19 -12.19 19.64
CA PHE A 349 25.19 -13.23 19.41
C PHE A 349 25.72 -14.41 18.57
N GLY A 350 26.90 -14.28 17.98
CA GLY A 350 27.38 -15.15 16.91
C GLY A 350 26.67 -14.89 15.58
N PRO A 351 27.12 -15.52 14.48
CA PRO A 351 26.33 -15.58 13.26
C PRO A 351 25.03 -16.35 13.53
N TYR A 352 23.97 -16.11 12.74
CA TYR A 352 22.78 -16.97 12.84
C TYR A 352 23.15 -18.40 12.40
N PRO A 353 22.60 -19.46 13.03
CA PRO A 353 23.00 -20.85 12.76
C PRO A 353 22.96 -21.28 11.28
N ASN A 354 21.97 -20.80 10.52
CA ASN A 354 21.78 -21.14 9.10
C ASN A 354 22.54 -20.20 8.13
N PHE A 355 23.61 -19.54 8.59
CA PHE A 355 24.37 -18.57 7.79
C PHE A 355 25.11 -19.20 6.62
N GLU A 356 25.76 -20.33 6.83
CA GLU A 356 26.54 -21.01 5.79
C GLU A 356 25.66 -21.42 4.60
N GLY A 357 26.13 -21.12 3.38
CA GLY A 357 25.40 -21.38 2.14
C GLY A 357 24.42 -20.27 1.73
N SER A 358 24.14 -19.30 2.61
CA SER A 358 23.30 -18.13 2.26
C SER A 358 23.98 -17.19 1.26
N PRO A 359 23.23 -16.36 0.52
CA PRO A 359 23.78 -15.24 -0.25
C PRO A 359 24.74 -14.36 0.57
N PHE A 360 24.41 -14.05 1.83
CA PHE A 360 25.31 -13.31 2.73
C PHE A 360 26.65 -14.02 2.94
N SER A 361 26.67 -15.34 3.14
CA SER A 361 27.94 -16.08 3.27
C SER A 361 28.84 -15.98 2.02
N GLN A 362 28.26 -15.64 0.87
CA GLN A 362 28.94 -15.45 -0.41
C GLN A 362 29.23 -13.97 -0.73
N GLY A 363 28.86 -13.04 0.16
CA GLY A 363 29.03 -11.60 -0.04
C GLY A 363 28.02 -10.99 -1.02
N ILE A 364 26.91 -11.70 -1.28
CA ILE A 364 25.82 -11.25 -2.15
C ILE A 364 24.77 -10.55 -1.27
N LEU A 365 24.53 -9.27 -1.52
CA LEU A 365 23.55 -8.45 -0.82
C LEU A 365 22.24 -8.34 -1.62
N GLN A 366 21.21 -7.74 -1.01
CA GLN A 366 19.92 -7.58 -1.67
C GLN A 366 20.01 -6.80 -2.99
N PRO A 367 20.74 -5.67 -3.11
CA PRO A 367 20.86 -4.97 -4.40
C PRO A 367 21.47 -5.84 -5.52
N ASP A 368 22.41 -6.73 -5.17
CA ASP A 368 23.04 -7.64 -6.13
C ASP A 368 22.03 -8.65 -6.71
N LEU A 369 21.11 -9.15 -5.89
CA LEU A 369 20.01 -10.05 -6.31
C LEU A 369 18.99 -9.35 -7.23
N TRP A 370 19.05 -8.03 -7.34
CA TRP A 370 18.22 -7.24 -8.25
C TRP A 370 19.00 -6.71 -9.45
N GLU A 371 20.28 -7.06 -9.58
CA GLU A 371 21.20 -6.52 -10.60
C GLU A 371 21.19 -4.97 -10.60
N LYS A 372 21.08 -4.38 -9.41
CA LYS A 372 21.06 -2.93 -9.24
C LYS A 372 22.31 -2.47 -8.54
N ASP A 373 22.99 -1.50 -9.16
CA ASP A 373 24.00 -0.73 -8.47
C ASP A 373 23.34 0.12 -7.39
N PRO A 374 23.94 0.22 -6.20
CA PRO A 374 23.53 1.20 -5.22
C PRO A 374 23.54 2.62 -5.81
N TYR A 375 22.46 3.33 -5.55
CA TYR A 375 22.19 4.70 -5.96
C TYR A 375 23.18 5.71 -5.37
N SER A 376 23.52 5.60 -4.08
CA SER A 376 24.39 6.60 -3.44
C SER A 376 25.84 6.15 -3.31
N LEU A 377 26.76 7.08 -3.62
CA LEU A 377 28.20 6.96 -3.32
C LEU A 377 28.51 7.24 -1.83
N ILE A 378 27.50 7.26 -0.97
CA ILE A 378 27.64 7.60 0.45
C ILE A 378 28.16 6.39 1.24
N TYR A 379 27.74 5.19 0.84
CA TYR A 379 28.04 3.96 1.54
C TYR A 379 29.10 3.12 0.81
N ASP A 380 30.02 2.55 1.58
CA ASP A 380 31.03 1.63 1.06
C ASP A 380 30.47 0.19 1.08
N TRP A 381 29.84 -0.18 -0.03
CA TRP A 381 29.21 -1.48 -0.22
C TRP A 381 30.21 -2.62 -0.31
N ASP A 382 31.40 -2.38 -0.87
CA ASP A 382 32.45 -3.39 -0.96
C ASP A 382 32.97 -3.77 0.43
N MET A 383 33.16 -2.77 1.29
CA MET A 383 33.50 -3.01 2.70
C MET A 383 32.39 -3.78 3.42
N LEU A 384 31.12 -3.45 3.16
CA LEU A 384 29.99 -4.18 3.74
C LEU A 384 29.97 -5.65 3.27
N LYS A 385 30.17 -5.91 1.97
CA LYS A 385 30.27 -7.28 1.42
C LYS A 385 31.38 -8.08 2.09
N GLN A 386 32.57 -7.49 2.25
CA GLN A 386 33.70 -8.12 2.96
C GLN A 386 33.40 -8.40 4.44
N LYS A 387 32.57 -7.57 5.07
CA LYS A 387 32.17 -7.74 6.46
C LYS A 387 31.13 -8.83 6.62
N VAL A 388 30.13 -8.85 5.73
CA VAL A 388 29.01 -9.79 5.73
C VAL A 388 29.47 -11.23 5.58
N VAL A 389 30.47 -11.50 4.72
CA VAL A 389 31.08 -12.85 4.57
C VAL A 389 31.69 -13.38 5.87
N LYS A 390 32.12 -12.50 6.79
CA LYS A 390 32.68 -12.92 8.09
C LYS A 390 31.59 -13.31 9.10
N GLY A 391 30.32 -13.09 8.77
CA GLY A 391 29.17 -13.45 9.59
C GLY A 391 28.17 -12.30 9.77
N VAL A 392 26.90 -12.67 9.91
CA VAL A 392 25.78 -11.77 10.22
C VAL A 392 24.92 -12.43 11.31
N SER A 393 24.37 -11.67 12.26
CA SER A 393 23.55 -12.23 13.35
C SER A 393 22.10 -12.52 12.97
N ASN A 394 21.60 -12.03 11.82
CA ASN A 394 20.20 -12.13 11.39
C ASN A 394 20.13 -12.54 9.91
N SER A 395 19.24 -13.47 9.55
CA SER A 395 19.03 -13.90 8.16
C SER A 395 18.36 -12.83 7.30
N LEU A 396 17.39 -12.11 7.86
CA LEU A 396 16.62 -11.04 7.22
C LEU A 396 16.48 -9.86 8.19
N LEU A 397 16.40 -8.64 7.65
CA LEU A 397 16.48 -7.42 8.46
C LEU A 397 15.44 -6.34 8.14
N ILE A 398 15.01 -6.20 6.88
CA ILE A 398 14.12 -5.12 6.43
C ILE A 398 12.79 -5.73 6.01
N ALA A 399 11.69 -5.18 6.52
CA ALA A 399 10.33 -5.54 6.14
C ALA A 399 9.40 -4.36 6.40
N TYR A 400 8.85 -3.78 5.34
CA TYR A 400 7.94 -2.64 5.43
C TYR A 400 6.53 -3.13 5.79
N MET A 401 6.21 -3.12 7.07
CA MET A 401 4.91 -3.56 7.56
C MET A 401 3.83 -2.48 7.45
N PRO A 402 2.55 -2.87 7.35
CA PRO A 402 1.44 -2.00 7.70
C PRO A 402 1.60 -1.53 9.14
N SER A 403 1.45 -0.22 9.35
CA SER A 403 1.67 0.37 10.67
C SER A 403 0.38 0.92 11.28
N ALA A 404 -0.80 0.44 10.86
CA ALA A 404 -2.11 0.96 11.24
C ALA A 404 -2.29 1.22 12.74
N GLY A 405 -1.88 0.26 13.59
CA GLY A 405 -1.96 0.45 15.05
C GLY A 405 -0.94 1.44 15.60
N THR A 406 0.32 1.34 15.16
CA THR A 406 1.42 2.16 15.70
C THR A 406 1.45 3.58 15.14
N SER A 407 0.97 3.81 13.92
CA SER A 407 0.86 5.13 13.29
C SER A 407 -0.19 5.98 14.00
N LEU A 408 -1.27 5.36 14.50
CA LEU A 408 -2.25 6.03 15.35
C LEU A 408 -1.63 6.49 16.67
N LEU A 409 -0.74 5.69 17.25
CA LEU A 409 0.00 6.00 18.49
C LEU A 409 1.03 7.12 18.27
N THR A 410 1.82 7.04 17.21
CA THR A 410 2.86 8.04 16.89
C THR A 410 2.28 9.31 16.26
N GLY A 411 1.04 9.24 15.78
CA GLY A 411 0.38 10.29 15.01
C GLY A 411 0.96 10.49 13.61
N ALA A 412 1.79 9.57 13.12
CA ALA A 412 2.33 9.58 11.76
C ALA A 412 1.35 8.93 10.75
N SER A 413 1.62 9.09 9.46
CA SER A 413 0.98 8.34 8.38
C SER A 413 1.41 6.89 8.44
N GLU A 414 0.60 6.02 7.85
CA GLU A 414 0.90 4.60 7.78
C GLU A 414 2.11 4.34 6.87
N SER A 415 2.99 3.48 7.35
CA SER A 415 4.11 2.90 6.62
C SER A 415 4.81 3.88 5.67
N PHE A 416 4.93 3.48 4.40
CA PHE A 416 5.35 4.29 3.27
C PHE A 416 4.17 4.86 2.47
N ASP A 417 2.94 4.77 2.99
CA ASP A 417 1.75 5.15 2.24
C ASP A 417 1.62 6.68 2.08
N PRO A 418 1.09 7.16 0.94
CA PRO A 418 0.67 8.54 0.83
C PRO A 418 -0.48 8.84 1.80
N PHE A 419 -0.76 10.12 2.05
CA PHE A 419 -1.98 10.48 2.77
C PHE A 419 -3.22 9.95 2.03
N SER A 420 -3.90 8.97 2.63
CA SER A 420 -5.16 8.42 2.11
C SER A 420 -6.26 9.49 2.05
N SER A 421 -6.17 10.46 2.96
CA SER A 421 -7.04 11.62 3.02
C SER A 421 -6.41 12.85 3.67
N MET A 422 -6.87 14.03 3.23
CA MET A 422 -6.63 15.30 3.94
C MET A 422 -7.62 15.54 5.08
N ILE A 423 -8.66 14.72 5.19
CA ILE A 423 -9.69 14.74 6.23
C ILE A 423 -9.91 13.32 6.72
N TYR A 424 -9.58 13.05 7.98
CA TYR A 424 -9.78 11.73 8.56
C TYR A 424 -10.68 11.80 9.78
N THR A 425 -11.55 10.81 9.93
CA THR A 425 -12.41 10.67 11.10
C THR A 425 -11.72 9.75 12.10
N ARG A 426 -11.47 10.26 13.31
CA ARG A 426 -11.02 9.42 14.43
C ARG A 426 -12.20 9.06 15.30
N LYS A 427 -12.39 7.76 15.54
CA LYS A 427 -13.34 7.27 16.53
C LYS A 427 -12.68 7.28 17.91
N ALA A 428 -13.34 7.88 18.88
CA ALA A 428 -12.99 7.80 20.29
C ALA A 428 -14.23 7.37 21.10
N GLN A 429 -14.05 7.01 22.38
CA GLN A 429 -15.18 6.66 23.24
C GLN A 429 -16.22 7.79 23.37
N SER A 430 -15.79 9.05 23.21
CA SER A 430 -16.65 10.24 23.27
C SER A 430 -17.34 10.58 21.94
N GLY A 431 -17.15 9.79 20.88
CA GLY A 431 -17.75 9.99 19.56
C GLY A 431 -16.75 10.00 18.42
N GLU A 432 -17.22 10.37 17.24
CA GLU A 432 -16.40 10.48 16.02
C GLU A 432 -15.99 11.94 15.79
N PHE A 433 -14.70 12.17 15.59
CA PHE A 433 -14.13 13.49 15.39
C PHE A 433 -13.50 13.59 14.01
N ALA A 434 -14.06 14.45 13.16
CA ALA A 434 -13.46 14.78 11.88
C ALA A 434 -12.25 15.71 12.11
N MET A 435 -11.10 15.32 11.57
CA MET A 435 -9.84 16.04 11.72
C MET A 435 -9.27 16.37 10.34
N VAL A 436 -8.79 17.60 10.17
CA VAL A 436 -8.03 18.00 8.98
C VAL A 436 -6.56 17.62 9.17
N ASN A 437 -5.89 17.26 8.09
CA ASN A 437 -4.47 16.94 8.08
C ASN A 437 -3.65 18.05 8.76
N ARG A 438 -2.85 17.67 9.76
CA ARG A 438 -2.10 18.60 10.61
C ARG A 438 -1.11 19.46 9.84
N HIS A 439 -0.49 18.92 8.79
CA HIS A 439 0.48 19.64 7.97
C HIS A 439 -0.22 20.68 7.11
N LEU A 440 -1.36 20.32 6.52
CA LEU A 440 -2.21 21.25 5.82
C LEU A 440 -2.65 22.40 6.74
N THR A 441 -3.20 22.07 7.93
CA THR A 441 -3.59 23.09 8.90
C THR A 441 -2.42 23.99 9.31
N LYS A 442 -1.22 23.44 9.53
CA LYS A 442 -0.02 24.22 9.87
C LYS A 442 0.35 25.18 8.75
N LYS A 443 0.34 24.74 7.48
CA LYS A 443 0.61 25.60 6.32
C LYS A 443 -0.45 26.70 6.16
N LEU A 444 -1.74 26.35 6.25
CA LEU A 444 -2.84 27.32 6.15
C LEU A 444 -2.83 28.35 7.29
N ARG A 445 -2.34 27.98 8.49
CA ARG A 445 -2.14 28.92 9.59
C ARG A 445 -0.93 29.83 9.34
N ALA A 446 0.18 29.29 8.86
CA ALA A 446 1.39 30.07 8.58
C ALA A 446 1.14 31.18 7.54
N VAL A 447 0.22 30.94 6.60
CA VAL A 447 -0.16 31.89 5.54
C VAL A 447 -1.40 32.74 5.91
N GLY A 448 -1.90 32.61 7.14
CA GLY A 448 -2.96 33.47 7.68
C GLY A 448 -4.39 33.18 7.21
N ILE A 449 -4.65 32.09 6.48
CA ILE A 449 -5.98 31.80 5.90
C ILE A 449 -6.80 30.77 6.67
N TRP A 450 -6.23 30.15 7.70
CA TRP A 450 -6.94 29.19 8.54
C TRP A 450 -8.05 29.88 9.36
N SER A 451 -9.29 29.45 9.16
CA SER A 451 -10.47 29.90 9.92
C SER A 451 -11.44 28.74 10.14
N ASP A 452 -12.31 28.83 11.14
CA ASP A 452 -13.37 27.82 11.35
C ASP A 452 -14.28 27.68 10.12
N ARG A 453 -14.55 28.80 9.43
CA ARG A 453 -15.29 28.79 8.15
C ARG A 453 -14.57 27.99 7.07
N LEU A 454 -13.24 28.11 6.95
CA LEU A 454 -12.46 27.33 5.99
C LEU A 454 -12.41 25.85 6.38
N ARG A 455 -12.22 25.54 7.67
CA ARG A 455 -12.28 24.18 8.20
C ARG A 455 -13.62 23.52 7.86
N ASP A 456 -14.74 24.19 8.17
CA ASP A 456 -16.07 23.63 7.94
C ASP A 456 -16.35 23.44 6.43
N LYS A 457 -15.83 24.32 5.58
CA LYS A 457 -15.86 24.12 4.11
C LYS A 457 -15.06 22.89 3.68
N ILE A 458 -13.83 22.72 4.19
CA ILE A 458 -13.00 21.54 3.90
C ILE A 458 -13.75 20.27 4.31
N LEU A 459 -14.29 20.25 5.53
CA LEU A 459 -15.09 19.12 6.05
C LEU A 459 -16.34 18.84 5.21
N ALA A 460 -17.09 19.88 4.84
CA ALA A 460 -18.32 19.75 4.05
C ALA A 460 -18.06 19.26 2.61
N LEU A 461 -16.87 19.53 2.06
CA LEU A 461 -16.48 19.02 0.75
C LEU A 461 -16.17 17.51 0.81
N GLY A 462 -15.87 16.95 1.99
CA GLY A 462 -15.70 15.50 2.20
C GLY A 462 -14.52 14.86 1.44
N VAL A 463 -13.56 15.66 0.99
CA VAL A 463 -12.63 15.26 -0.06
C VAL A 463 -11.38 14.56 0.51
N ASN A 464 -11.26 13.25 0.23
CA ASN A 464 -10.07 12.43 0.53
C ASN A 464 -8.86 12.72 -0.39
N ARG A 465 -9.05 13.54 -1.41
CA ARG A 465 -7.99 14.16 -2.20
C ARG A 465 -8.41 15.61 -2.29
N PHE A 466 -7.52 16.60 -2.38
CA PHE A 466 -7.94 17.88 -2.98
C PHE A 466 -8.17 17.64 -4.48
N SER A 467 -9.09 16.73 -4.83
CA SER A 467 -9.62 16.57 -6.16
C SER A 467 -10.66 17.66 -6.34
N LEU A 468 -10.43 18.40 -7.41
CA LEU A 468 -11.41 19.23 -8.10
C LEU A 468 -12.74 18.53 -8.42
N GLU A 469 -13.04 17.33 -7.91
CA GLU A 469 -14.32 16.64 -8.15
C GLU A 469 -15.51 17.35 -7.53
N ALA A 470 -15.35 18.06 -6.41
CA ALA A 470 -16.39 18.95 -5.92
C ALA A 470 -16.59 20.19 -6.83
N PHE A 471 -15.56 20.54 -7.61
CA PHE A 471 -15.54 21.60 -8.60
C PHE A 471 -16.20 21.13 -9.91
N THR A 472 -15.83 19.94 -10.39
CA THR A 472 -16.40 19.33 -11.60
C THR A 472 -17.80 18.82 -11.33
N SER A 473 -18.12 18.06 -10.29
CA SER A 473 -19.49 17.52 -10.08
C SER A 473 -20.60 18.58 -10.08
N LYS A 474 -20.36 19.76 -9.50
CA LYS A 474 -21.30 20.91 -9.58
C LYS A 474 -21.38 21.53 -10.97
N PHE A 475 -20.30 21.51 -11.75
CA PHE A 475 -20.25 21.99 -13.13
C PHE A 475 -20.75 20.94 -14.12
N THR A 476 -20.22 19.74 -14.10
CA THR A 476 -20.59 18.56 -14.88
C THR A 476 -22.08 18.29 -14.77
N GLY A 477 -22.72 18.36 -13.59
CA GLY A 477 -24.17 18.16 -13.48
C GLY A 477 -24.99 19.20 -14.26
N VAL A 478 -24.64 20.49 -14.12
CA VAL A 478 -25.28 21.60 -14.84
C VAL A 478 -24.96 21.55 -16.34
N TRP A 479 -23.73 21.20 -16.71
CA TRP A 479 -23.31 20.99 -18.09
C TRP A 479 -24.00 19.78 -18.73
N TYR A 480 -24.13 18.66 -18.02
CA TYR A 480 -24.80 17.45 -18.53
C TYR A 480 -26.30 17.72 -18.73
N GLY A 481 -26.95 18.46 -17.82
CA GLY A 481 -28.33 18.92 -17.98
C GLY A 481 -28.53 19.86 -19.17
N ILE A 482 -27.69 20.89 -19.30
CA ILE A 482 -27.77 21.86 -20.42
C ILE A 482 -27.48 21.19 -21.77
N PHE A 483 -26.50 20.28 -21.84
CA PHE A 483 -26.01 19.73 -23.11
C PHE A 483 -26.61 18.40 -23.53
N GLN A 484 -27.05 17.54 -22.60
CA GLN A 484 -27.72 16.28 -22.93
C GLN A 484 -29.23 16.32 -22.71
N GLN A 485 -29.74 17.14 -21.78
CA GLN A 485 -31.16 17.17 -21.42
C GLN A 485 -31.88 18.45 -21.89
N GLY A 486 -31.14 19.44 -22.40
CA GLY A 486 -31.70 20.68 -22.96
C GLY A 486 -32.08 21.74 -21.92
N ASP A 487 -31.50 21.68 -20.72
CA ASP A 487 -31.79 22.64 -19.64
C ASP A 487 -31.35 24.08 -19.98
N ASN A 488 -31.98 25.06 -19.32
CA ASN A 488 -31.74 26.47 -19.55
C ASN A 488 -30.25 26.84 -19.33
N PRO A 489 -29.54 27.35 -20.35
CA PRO A 489 -28.12 27.71 -20.23
C PRO A 489 -27.83 28.87 -19.27
N ALA A 490 -28.84 29.61 -18.81
CA ALA A 490 -28.70 30.55 -17.69
C ALA A 490 -28.37 29.84 -16.36
N GLY A 491 -28.59 28.52 -16.26
CA GLY A 491 -28.20 27.69 -15.10
C GLY A 491 -26.70 27.64 -14.85
N ILE A 492 -25.86 28.06 -15.80
CA ILE A 492 -24.40 28.18 -15.62
C ILE A 492 -24.01 29.43 -14.80
N LEU A 493 -24.88 30.44 -14.71
CA LEU A 493 -24.59 31.73 -14.07
C LEU A 493 -24.27 31.58 -12.57
N PRO A 494 -25.04 30.82 -11.76
CA PRO A 494 -24.72 30.62 -10.35
C PRO A 494 -23.41 29.84 -10.15
N ALA A 495 -23.02 28.99 -11.10
CA ALA A 495 -21.76 28.24 -11.05
C ALA A 495 -20.56 29.17 -11.32
N ILE A 496 -20.70 30.13 -12.25
CA ILE A 496 -19.72 31.19 -12.50
C ILE A 496 -19.61 32.13 -11.30
N ASP A 497 -20.73 32.49 -10.67
CA ASP A 497 -20.74 33.32 -9.46
C ASP A 497 -20.09 32.61 -8.26
N THR A 498 -20.32 31.30 -8.11
CA THR A 498 -19.66 30.46 -7.09
C THR A 498 -18.14 30.38 -7.32
N LEU A 499 -17.71 30.29 -8.58
CA LEU A 499 -16.31 30.37 -8.98
C LEU A 499 -15.71 31.70 -8.51
N GLN A 500 -16.43 32.80 -8.72
CA GLN A 500 -15.98 34.14 -8.41
C GLN A 500 -15.83 34.42 -6.90
N ASP A 501 -16.67 33.81 -6.07
CA ASP A 501 -16.54 33.84 -4.60
C ASP A 501 -15.37 33.00 -4.08
N LEU A 502 -14.89 32.03 -4.86
CA LEU A 502 -13.77 31.15 -4.52
C LEU A 502 -12.44 31.61 -5.13
N LEU A 503 -12.48 32.46 -6.16
CA LEU A 503 -11.32 33.03 -6.85
C LEU A 503 -10.30 33.73 -5.92
N PRO A 504 -10.68 34.44 -4.84
CA PRO A 504 -9.70 34.99 -3.89
C PRO A 504 -8.98 33.91 -3.08
N ALA A 505 -9.67 32.82 -2.74
CA ALA A 505 -9.06 31.67 -2.07
C ALA A 505 -8.16 30.87 -3.02
N ILE A 506 -8.49 30.84 -4.31
CA ILE A 506 -7.70 30.21 -5.37
C ILE A 506 -6.44 31.02 -5.67
N ASP A 507 -6.50 32.36 -5.78
CA ASP A 507 -5.30 33.21 -5.91
C ASP A 507 -4.39 33.03 -4.72
N THR A 508 -4.95 33.05 -3.52
CA THR A 508 -4.14 32.87 -2.30
C THR A 508 -3.53 31.48 -2.26
N LEU A 509 -4.21 30.44 -2.77
CA LEU A 509 -3.63 29.09 -2.90
C LEU A 509 -2.60 29.01 -4.04
N GLN A 510 -2.79 29.72 -5.14
CA GLN A 510 -1.88 29.75 -6.30
C GLN A 510 -0.60 30.56 -6.02
N ASP A 511 -0.69 31.67 -5.30
CA ASP A 511 0.46 32.48 -4.84
C ASP A 511 1.28 31.75 -3.76
N LEU A 512 0.71 30.73 -3.11
CA LEU A 512 1.36 29.89 -2.11
C LEU A 512 1.94 28.60 -2.68
N LEU A 513 1.70 28.32 -3.97
CA LEU A 513 2.33 27.24 -4.71
C LEU A 513 3.51 27.81 -5.51
N PRO A 514 4.66 27.13 -5.59
CA PRO A 514 5.79 27.61 -6.38
C PRO A 514 5.34 27.87 -7.82
N ALA A 515 5.92 28.85 -8.52
CA ALA A 515 5.65 29.10 -9.94
C ALA A 515 5.87 27.85 -10.83
N GLU A 516 6.60 26.86 -10.32
CA GLU A 516 6.92 25.58 -10.97
C GLU A 516 6.24 24.37 -10.31
N GLY A 517 5.37 24.55 -9.31
CA GLY A 517 4.77 23.48 -8.51
C GLY A 517 3.31 23.20 -8.87
N TYR A 518 3.07 22.04 -9.48
CA TYR A 518 1.78 21.52 -10.00
C TYR A 518 1.30 22.16 -11.31
N ALA A 519 2.22 22.25 -12.28
CA ALA A 519 1.85 22.41 -13.67
C ALA A 519 2.15 21.11 -14.45
N VAL A 520 1.18 20.63 -15.25
CA VAL A 520 1.47 19.62 -16.27
C VAL A 520 1.93 20.39 -17.52
N GLY A 521 3.23 20.70 -17.59
CA GLY A 521 3.79 21.60 -18.60
C GLY A 521 3.43 23.07 -18.32
N GLU A 522 3.01 23.85 -19.33
CA GLU A 522 2.58 25.26 -19.17
C GLU A 522 1.19 25.41 -18.48
N TRP A 523 0.57 24.32 -18.04
CA TRP A 523 -0.80 24.28 -17.53
C TRP A 523 -0.79 24.06 -16.02
N SER A 524 -1.23 25.05 -15.23
CA SER A 524 -1.57 24.80 -13.83
C SER A 524 -2.75 23.82 -13.74
N ILE A 525 -2.86 23.09 -12.63
CA ILE A 525 -4.02 22.20 -12.39
C ILE A 525 -5.36 22.95 -12.46
N ALA A 526 -5.38 24.25 -12.11
CA ALA A 526 -6.54 25.11 -12.29
C ALA A 526 -6.83 25.39 -13.77
N ASP A 527 -5.79 25.62 -14.58
CA ASP A 527 -5.91 25.83 -16.02
C ASP A 527 -6.51 24.59 -16.71
N ALA A 528 -6.03 23.39 -16.39
CA ALA A 528 -6.51 22.14 -17.00
C ALA A 528 -8.02 21.89 -16.75
N ALA A 529 -8.53 22.37 -15.61
CA ALA A 529 -9.90 22.14 -15.20
C ALA A 529 -10.89 23.21 -15.65
N VAL A 530 -10.44 24.46 -15.78
CA VAL A 530 -11.31 25.60 -16.12
C VAL A 530 -11.30 25.86 -17.62
N THR A 531 -10.15 25.67 -18.28
CA THR A 531 -9.93 26.04 -19.68
C THR A 531 -10.85 25.37 -20.69
N PRO A 532 -11.13 24.05 -20.64
CA PRO A 532 -12.06 23.42 -21.58
C PRO A 532 -13.46 24.03 -21.51
N PHE A 533 -13.91 24.40 -20.31
CA PHE A 533 -15.23 25.00 -20.10
C PHE A 533 -15.27 26.47 -20.54
N LEU A 534 -14.23 27.26 -20.25
CA LEU A 534 -14.19 28.67 -20.68
C LEU A 534 -14.07 28.78 -22.20
N GLY A 535 -13.23 27.92 -22.80
CA GLY A 535 -13.10 27.81 -24.24
C GLY A 535 -14.44 27.52 -24.90
N CYS A 536 -15.13 26.45 -24.48
CA CYS A 536 -16.42 26.08 -25.05
C CYS A 536 -17.48 27.17 -24.82
N ALA A 537 -17.60 27.73 -23.61
CA ALA A 537 -18.55 28.80 -23.31
C ALA A 537 -18.32 30.05 -24.16
N SER A 538 -17.05 30.42 -24.42
CA SER A 538 -16.72 31.55 -25.28
C SER A 538 -17.18 31.34 -26.72
N ILE A 539 -16.96 30.15 -27.29
CA ILE A 539 -17.38 29.83 -28.66
C ILE A 539 -18.90 29.85 -28.76
N VAL A 540 -19.57 29.21 -27.81
CA VAL A 540 -21.03 29.09 -27.74
C VAL A 540 -21.68 30.48 -27.70
N LEU A 541 -21.23 31.35 -26.79
CA LEU A 541 -21.81 32.68 -26.63
C LEU A 541 -21.45 33.61 -27.80
N LYS A 542 -20.18 33.63 -28.22
CA LYS A 542 -19.69 34.47 -29.33
C LYS A 542 -20.36 34.12 -30.67
N ASN A 543 -20.64 32.84 -30.90
CA ASN A 543 -21.29 32.36 -32.13
C ASN A 543 -22.81 32.18 -31.98
N ASP A 544 -23.38 32.62 -30.84
CA ASP A 544 -24.81 32.53 -30.52
C ASP A 544 -25.38 31.10 -30.53
N LEU A 545 -24.56 30.08 -30.27
CA LEU A 545 -24.88 28.66 -30.45
C LEU A 545 -25.55 28.06 -29.19
N GLY A 546 -26.88 27.99 -29.15
CA GLY A 546 -27.59 27.26 -28.10
C GLY A 546 -29.11 27.30 -28.28
N ALA A 547 -29.83 26.63 -27.38
CA ALA A 547 -31.30 26.60 -27.34
C ALA A 547 -31.86 27.84 -26.63
N TYR A 548 -31.66 29.01 -27.26
CA TYR A 548 -32.16 30.30 -26.79
C TYR A 548 -32.45 31.23 -27.99
N ASP A 549 -33.23 32.29 -27.75
CA ASP A 549 -33.59 33.28 -28.76
C ASP A 549 -32.37 33.80 -29.52
N GLN A 550 -32.52 33.95 -30.83
CA GLN A 550 -31.46 34.42 -31.70
C GLN A 550 -30.92 35.80 -31.23
N GLY A 551 -29.61 35.89 -31.08
CA GLY A 551 -28.90 37.10 -30.61
C GLY A 551 -28.73 37.20 -29.09
N LYS A 552 -29.38 36.33 -28.30
CA LYS A 552 -29.25 36.35 -26.83
C LYS A 552 -27.86 35.95 -26.37
N GLY A 553 -27.24 34.95 -27.01
CA GLY A 553 -25.88 34.51 -26.69
C GLY A 553 -24.84 35.59 -27.00
N ALA A 554 -24.98 36.25 -28.15
CA ALA A 554 -24.11 37.36 -28.54
C ALA A 554 -24.22 38.56 -27.57
N LYS A 555 -25.45 38.95 -27.19
CA LYS A 555 -25.67 40.03 -26.22
C LYS A 555 -25.12 39.68 -24.84
N LEU A 556 -25.27 38.43 -24.42
CA LEU A 556 -24.68 37.91 -23.17
C LEU A 556 -23.15 37.94 -23.21
N TRP A 557 -22.56 37.62 -24.36
CA TRP A 557 -21.12 37.73 -24.57
C TRP A 557 -20.64 39.17 -24.44
N GLU A 558 -21.29 40.11 -25.15
CA GLU A 558 -20.95 41.53 -25.12
C GLU A 558 -21.06 42.13 -23.71
N THR A 559 -22.12 41.81 -22.97
CA THR A 559 -22.32 42.28 -21.59
C THR A 559 -21.16 41.83 -20.68
N ARG A 560 -20.64 40.60 -20.89
CA ARG A 560 -19.50 40.08 -20.13
C ARG A 560 -18.16 40.69 -20.55
N GLN A 561 -18.07 41.29 -21.74
CA GLN A 561 -16.88 42.02 -22.16
C GLN A 561 -16.78 43.39 -21.49
N SER A 562 -17.91 44.01 -21.16
CA SER A 562 -17.98 45.37 -20.58
C SER A 562 -18.18 45.41 -19.06
N ASP A 563 -18.77 44.39 -18.45
CA ASP A 563 -19.08 44.37 -17.02
C ASP A 563 -17.81 44.15 -16.17
N GLU A 564 -17.55 45.07 -15.23
CA GLU A 564 -16.40 45.07 -14.32
C GLU A 564 -16.34 43.81 -13.46
N LYS A 565 -17.50 43.20 -13.15
CA LYS A 565 -17.59 41.92 -12.46
C LYS A 565 -16.75 40.84 -13.17
N TYR A 566 -16.64 40.83 -14.49
CA TYR A 566 -15.91 39.78 -15.21
C TYR A 566 -14.49 40.19 -15.62
N GLU A 567 -13.94 41.31 -15.12
CA GLU A 567 -12.62 41.81 -15.56
C GLU A 567 -11.50 40.80 -15.32
N ARG A 568 -11.48 40.19 -14.14
CA ARG A 568 -10.47 39.18 -13.79
C ARG A 568 -10.60 37.92 -14.64
N PHE A 569 -11.83 37.48 -14.90
CA PHE A 569 -12.11 36.37 -15.80
C PHE A 569 -11.57 36.63 -17.21
N ARG A 570 -11.75 37.86 -17.72
CA ARG A 570 -11.22 38.26 -19.04
C ARG A 570 -9.70 38.23 -19.08
N ARG A 571 -9.02 38.72 -18.04
CA ARG A 571 -7.54 38.69 -17.95
C ARG A 571 -7.02 37.25 -17.96
N TYR A 572 -7.61 36.37 -17.16
CA TYR A 572 -7.23 34.97 -17.08
C TYR A 572 -7.50 34.21 -18.39
N PHE A 573 -8.68 34.40 -18.99
CA PHE A 573 -9.02 33.79 -20.28
C PHE A 573 -8.11 34.27 -21.42
N ALA A 574 -7.75 35.56 -21.42
CA ALA A 574 -6.82 36.13 -22.40
C ALA A 574 -5.38 35.61 -22.25
N ASP A 575 -4.97 35.22 -21.05
CA ASP A 575 -3.67 34.61 -20.80
C ASP A 575 -3.62 33.17 -21.33
N VAL A 576 -4.60 32.35 -20.93
CA VAL A 576 -4.70 30.94 -21.35
C VAL A 576 -4.80 30.79 -22.87
N THR A 577 -5.60 31.63 -23.54
CA THR A 577 -5.81 31.57 -24.99
C THR A 577 -4.60 31.99 -25.82
N LYS A 578 -3.61 32.69 -25.23
CA LYS A 578 -2.37 33.08 -25.90
C LYS A 578 -1.35 31.94 -25.98
N ARG A 579 -1.46 30.91 -25.13
CA ARG A 579 -0.51 29.79 -25.05
C ARG A 579 -0.58 28.92 -26.30
N GLU A 580 0.57 28.55 -26.87
CA GLU A 580 0.64 27.73 -28.10
C GLU A 580 0.01 26.34 -27.89
N SER A 581 0.17 25.79 -26.69
CA SER A 581 -0.44 24.53 -26.27
C SER A 581 -1.97 24.53 -26.27
N PHE A 582 -2.61 25.69 -26.05
CA PHE A 582 -4.07 25.84 -26.16
C PHE A 582 -4.50 25.84 -27.62
N LYS A 583 -3.83 26.63 -28.46
CA LYS A 583 -4.12 26.74 -29.91
C LYS A 583 -3.98 25.41 -30.63
N GLY A 584 -3.03 24.56 -30.22
CA GLY A 584 -2.81 23.23 -30.80
C GLY A 584 -3.80 22.13 -30.37
N ARG A 585 -4.64 22.37 -29.35
CA ARG A 585 -5.57 21.36 -28.80
C ARG A 585 -7.04 21.81 -28.80
N PHE A 586 -7.30 23.09 -29.05
CA PHE A 586 -8.63 23.67 -29.01
C PHE A 586 -9.10 24.07 -30.41
N PHE A 587 -9.99 23.26 -30.99
CA PHE A 587 -10.46 23.40 -32.38
C PHE A 587 -11.83 24.09 -32.45
N GLU A 588 -11.83 25.42 -32.59
CA GLU A 588 -13.05 26.24 -32.56
C GLU A 588 -14.06 25.84 -33.65
N ASP A 589 -13.57 25.58 -34.86
CA ASP A 589 -14.37 25.16 -36.02
C ASP A 589 -15.09 23.81 -35.79
N VAL A 590 -14.43 22.86 -35.13
CA VAL A 590 -15.01 21.55 -34.78
C VAL A 590 -16.14 21.73 -33.76
N ILE A 591 -15.92 22.56 -32.73
CA ILE A 591 -16.92 22.86 -31.69
C ILE A 591 -18.13 23.58 -32.31
N VAL A 592 -17.91 24.62 -33.12
CA VAL A 592 -18.99 25.35 -33.82
C VAL A 592 -19.81 24.40 -34.69
N LYS A 593 -19.16 23.53 -35.47
CA LYS A 593 -19.84 22.58 -36.36
C LYS A 593 -20.66 21.56 -35.58
N ALA A 594 -20.12 21.02 -34.49
CA ALA A 594 -20.84 20.08 -33.62
C ALA A 594 -22.06 20.74 -32.97
N TYR A 595 -21.91 21.95 -32.43
CA TYR A 595 -22.97 22.64 -31.72
C TYR A 595 -24.07 23.16 -32.67
N ARG A 596 -23.73 23.63 -33.88
CA ARG A 596 -24.74 23.96 -34.89
C ARG A 596 -25.60 22.75 -35.24
N LYS A 597 -25.01 21.55 -35.36
CA LYS A 597 -25.76 20.33 -35.63
C LYS A 597 -26.75 19.99 -34.51
N CYS A 598 -26.37 20.22 -33.25
CA CYS A 598 -27.20 19.91 -32.08
C CYS A 598 -28.28 20.95 -31.78
N PHE A 599 -27.99 22.25 -31.93
CA PHE A 599 -28.84 23.32 -31.38
C PHE A 599 -29.58 24.16 -32.43
N THR A 600 -29.17 24.15 -33.70
CA THR A 600 -29.94 24.84 -34.77
C THR A 600 -31.39 24.34 -34.89
N PRO A 601 -31.70 23.03 -34.71
CA PRO A 601 -33.07 22.54 -34.74
C PRO A 601 -33.95 22.94 -33.53
N LEU A 602 -33.34 23.47 -32.47
CA LEU A 602 -34.01 23.77 -31.18
C LEU A 602 -34.24 25.29 -30.98
N ARG A 603 -33.89 26.11 -31.98
CA ARG A 603 -34.18 27.55 -31.97
C ARG A 603 -35.64 27.78 -32.33
N VAL A 604 -36.34 28.56 -31.52
CA VAL A 604 -37.67 29.10 -31.83
C VAL A 604 -37.50 30.53 -32.33
#